data_AF-A0A3M1MEX8-F1
#
_entry.id   AF-A0A3M1MEX8-F1
#
_cell.length_a   1.000
_cell.length_b   1.000
_cell.length_c   1.000
_cell.angle_alpha   90.00
_cell.angle_beta   90.00
_cell.angle_gamma   90.00
#
_symmetry.space_group_name_H-M   'P 1'
#
loop_
_entity.id
_entity.type
_entity.pdbx_description
1 polymer ?
#
loop_
_entity_poly.entity_id
_entity_poly.type
_entity_poly.pdbx_seq_one_letter_code
_entity_poly.pdbx_strand_id
1 'polypeptide(L)'
;MVKYTLAWLSHSRTSDYCAFLMQSSPQDQIPSPPGIVDALIAGFDTVANHLELVLFPLVLDVWLWLGPHLRIHTLVVAVLQDIAALQPPGSENADLYQTALDVWRELSTRINLFAVLRTFPIGIPSLMTGRMPLNTPLGSASLVDLPSWGMVVALWGIFLVIGIVLGTLYFLLTARAATQQEASPPLLKDWVYASGQIFLLAVLWMLSLLFVVTPLSVVAAVMGAMGALGQIALFITIGIALWMLLPLLFAAHGVFVHRLFLLRSILYGVRVARFTMPSTSLFFLSLFVLSRGLDLLWSVPAETSWLTLVGIAGHAFIATALLAASFIYYQRAGDWVQQMLDRVQATRVA
;
A
#
# COMPACT_ATOMS: atom_id res chain seq x y z
N MET A 1 -48.03 75.47 -22.86
CA MET A 1 -47.18 74.50 -23.58
C MET A 1 -46.23 73.90 -22.56
N VAL A 2 -46.48 72.65 -22.18
CA VAL A 2 -45.80 71.91 -21.11
C VAL A 2 -44.62 71.12 -21.68
N LYS A 3 -43.46 71.14 -21.03
CA LYS A 3 -42.43 70.09 -21.13
C LYS A 3 -41.76 69.85 -19.76
N TYR A 4 -42.04 68.68 -19.18
CA TYR A 4 -41.17 67.68 -18.52
C TYR A 4 -39.88 68.16 -17.81
N THR A 5 -39.45 67.69 -16.61
CA THR A 5 -39.27 66.28 -16.17
C THR A 5 -38.84 66.20 -14.68
N LEU A 6 -39.29 65.15 -13.99
CA LEU A 6 -38.65 64.31 -12.94
C LEU A 6 -38.05 64.90 -11.64
N ALA A 7 -38.75 64.67 -10.53
CA ALA A 7 -38.20 64.45 -9.19
C ALA A 7 -39.12 63.47 -8.42
N TRP A 8 -38.55 62.67 -7.49
CA TRP A 8 -39.09 61.52 -6.73
C TRP A 8 -38.67 60.16 -7.35
N LEU A 9 -37.91 59.26 -6.71
CA LEU A 9 -37.78 58.93 -5.28
C LEU A 9 -36.40 58.33 -4.98
N SER A 10 -35.72 58.91 -3.99
CA SER A 10 -34.71 58.21 -3.18
C SER A 10 -35.44 57.38 -2.12
N HIS A 11 -35.27 56.05 -2.13
CA HIS A 11 -35.33 55.25 -0.90
C HIS A 11 -34.47 53.99 -1.06
N SER A 12 -33.52 53.90 -0.14
CA SER A 12 -32.60 52.82 0.16
C SER A 12 -33.24 51.43 0.07
N ARG A 13 -32.73 50.59 -0.83
CA ARG A 13 -33.04 49.15 -0.85
C ARG A 13 -31.87 48.29 -1.36
N THR A 14 -30.64 48.72 -1.11
CA THR A 14 -29.41 48.01 -1.53
C THR A 14 -28.54 47.54 -0.37
N SER A 15 -28.76 48.04 0.86
CA SER A 15 -27.99 47.63 2.04
C SER A 15 -28.39 46.25 2.57
N ASP A 16 -29.67 45.89 2.51
CA ASP A 16 -30.18 44.68 3.15
C ASP A 16 -29.86 43.39 2.37
N TYR A 17 -29.71 43.49 1.05
CA TYR A 17 -29.32 42.35 0.21
C TYR A 17 -27.84 41.96 0.39
N CYS A 18 -26.96 42.93 0.68
CA CYS A 18 -25.54 42.64 0.96
C CYS A 18 -25.35 41.99 2.34
N ALA A 19 -26.19 42.35 3.32
CA ALA A 19 -26.16 41.74 4.65
C ALA A 19 -26.71 40.30 4.64
N PHE A 20 -27.74 40.01 3.83
CA PHE A 20 -28.30 38.67 3.70
C PHE A 20 -27.32 37.66 3.03
N LEU A 21 -26.44 38.13 2.14
CA LEU A 21 -25.42 37.29 1.49
C LEU A 21 -24.15 37.06 2.35
N MET A 22 -24.00 37.76 3.49
CA MET A 22 -22.84 37.62 4.38
C MET A 22 -23.09 36.76 5.63
N GLN A 23 -24.31 36.23 5.81
CA GLN A 23 -24.62 35.23 6.84
C GLN A 23 -24.94 33.88 6.18
N SER A 24 -24.00 33.36 5.38
CA SER A 24 -23.95 31.90 5.24
C SER A 24 -23.56 31.37 6.62
N SER A 25 -24.49 30.71 7.29
CA SER A 25 -24.21 30.05 8.56
C SER A 25 -23.03 29.08 8.33
N PRO A 26 -22.16 28.78 9.31
CA PRO A 26 -21.08 27.79 9.13
C PRO A 26 -21.55 26.43 8.58
N GLN A 27 -22.86 26.16 8.66
CA GLN A 27 -23.54 25.02 8.06
C GLN A 27 -23.65 25.03 6.52
N ASP A 28 -23.51 26.18 5.85
CA ASP A 28 -23.65 26.32 4.38
C ASP A 28 -22.35 26.12 3.60
N GLN A 29 -21.18 26.08 4.24
CA GLN A 29 -19.93 25.79 3.55
C GLN A 29 -19.79 24.28 3.31
N ILE A 30 -19.57 23.89 2.05
CA ILE A 30 -19.30 22.50 1.65
C ILE A 30 -17.97 22.09 2.32
N PRO A 31 -17.95 21.03 3.16
CA PRO A 31 -16.70 20.60 3.78
C PRO A 31 -15.71 20.22 2.68
N SER A 32 -14.49 20.75 2.78
CA SER A 32 -13.45 20.48 1.79
C SER A 32 -13.07 19.00 1.82
N PRO A 33 -12.80 18.38 0.66
CA PRO A 33 -12.32 17.00 0.63
C PRO A 33 -10.96 16.89 1.37
N PRO A 34 -10.59 15.69 1.83
CA PRO A 34 -9.34 15.48 2.57
C PRO A 34 -8.12 15.91 1.75
N GLY A 35 -7.31 16.79 2.33
CA GLY A 35 -6.05 17.28 1.72
C GLY A 35 -4.97 16.21 1.72
N ILE A 36 -4.40 15.93 0.55
CA ILE A 36 -3.31 14.96 0.36
C ILE A 36 -2.05 15.41 1.11
N VAL A 37 -1.64 16.66 0.91
CA VAL A 37 -0.44 17.23 1.52
C VAL A 37 -0.58 17.29 3.05
N ASP A 38 -1.75 17.71 3.54
CA ASP A 38 -2.03 17.77 4.98
C ASP A 38 -2.00 16.39 5.65
N ALA A 39 -2.42 15.34 4.94
CA ALA A 39 -2.32 13.97 5.44
C ALA A 39 -0.87 13.47 5.47
N LEU A 40 -0.07 13.82 4.45
CA LEU A 40 1.37 13.49 4.42
C LEU A 40 2.11 14.19 5.56
N ILE A 41 1.97 15.51 5.71
CA ILE A 41 2.61 16.29 6.78
C ILE A 41 2.25 15.69 8.15
N ALA A 42 0.96 15.46 8.39
CA ALA A 42 0.52 14.88 9.66
C ALA A 42 1.06 13.46 9.91
N GLY A 43 1.27 12.65 8.85
CA GLY A 43 1.91 11.35 8.97
C GLY A 43 3.38 11.44 9.38
N PHE A 44 4.13 12.38 8.80
CA PHE A 44 5.52 12.67 9.21
C PHE A 44 5.59 13.19 10.64
N ASP A 45 4.70 14.12 11.02
CA ASP A 45 4.62 14.66 12.38
C ASP A 45 4.27 13.56 13.39
N THR A 46 3.39 12.63 13.03
CA THR A 46 3.04 11.48 13.88
C THR A 46 4.29 10.64 14.18
N VAL A 47 5.06 10.27 13.16
CA VAL A 47 6.25 9.43 13.36
C VAL A 47 7.37 10.17 14.08
N ALA A 48 7.54 11.47 13.84
CA ALA A 48 8.49 12.30 14.58
C ALA A 48 8.20 12.31 16.10
N ASN A 49 6.92 12.22 16.50
CA ASN A 49 6.51 12.14 17.90
C ASN A 49 6.46 10.69 18.44
N HIS A 50 6.59 9.68 17.56
CA HIS A 50 6.49 8.26 17.88
C HIS A 50 7.62 7.45 17.20
N LEU A 51 8.86 7.83 17.48
CA LEU A 51 10.06 7.23 16.85
C LEU A 51 10.20 5.73 17.14
N GLU A 52 9.58 5.22 18.20
CA GLU A 52 9.54 3.79 18.52
C GLU A 52 8.91 2.95 17.40
N LEU A 53 8.01 3.53 16.58
CA LEU A 53 7.36 2.83 15.47
C LEU A 53 8.36 2.49 14.35
N VAL A 54 9.43 3.28 14.20
CA VAL A 54 10.49 3.09 13.20
C VAL A 54 11.31 1.83 13.50
N LEU A 55 11.32 1.36 14.75
CA LEU A 55 12.10 0.19 15.15
C LEU A 55 11.63 -1.09 14.44
N PHE A 56 10.34 -1.20 14.09
CA PHE A 56 9.82 -2.38 13.39
C PHE A 56 10.52 -2.61 12.04
N PRO A 57 10.42 -1.68 11.07
CA PRO A 57 11.13 -1.81 9.79
C PRO A 57 12.65 -1.80 9.96
N LEU A 58 13.19 -1.01 10.90
CA LEU A 58 14.63 -0.97 11.16
C LEU A 58 15.19 -2.34 11.55
N VAL A 59 14.56 -3.01 12.53
CA VAL A 59 15.01 -4.32 13.01
C VAL A 59 14.85 -5.38 11.91
N LEU A 60 13.74 -5.37 11.18
CA LEU A 60 13.54 -6.30 10.07
C LEU A 60 14.60 -6.12 8.98
N ASP A 61 14.90 -4.88 8.59
CA ASP A 61 15.91 -4.61 7.57
C ASP A 61 17.31 -4.99 8.04
N VAL A 62 17.70 -4.63 9.26
CA VAL A 62 19.01 -5.03 9.81
C VAL A 62 19.13 -6.55 9.87
N TRP A 63 18.07 -7.26 10.26
CA TRP A 63 18.03 -8.72 10.23
C TRP A 63 18.18 -9.28 8.82
N LEU A 64 17.45 -8.76 7.84
CA LEU A 64 17.52 -9.24 6.45
C LEU A 64 18.85 -8.89 5.77
N TRP A 65 19.51 -7.82 6.22
CA TRP A 65 20.81 -7.39 5.71
C TRP A 65 21.95 -8.22 6.28
N LEU A 66 22.07 -8.30 7.61
CA LEU A 66 23.22 -8.91 8.29
C LEU A 66 22.98 -10.36 8.74
N GLY A 67 21.73 -10.79 8.80
CA GLY A 67 21.34 -12.12 9.25
C GLY A 67 21.59 -13.22 8.22
N PRO A 68 21.29 -14.49 8.58
CA PRO A 68 21.42 -15.61 7.67
C PRO A 68 20.38 -15.55 6.55
N HIS A 69 20.72 -16.11 5.40
CA HIS A 69 19.86 -16.17 4.21
C HIS A 69 19.41 -17.61 4.00
N LEU A 70 18.11 -17.85 4.15
CA LEU A 70 17.51 -19.16 3.89
C LEU A 70 17.18 -19.27 2.41
N ARG A 71 17.95 -20.07 1.67
CA ARG A 71 17.89 -20.16 0.21
C ARG A 71 17.14 -21.39 -0.26
N ILE A 72 16.58 -21.26 -1.45
CA ILE A 72 15.96 -22.35 -2.20
C ILE A 72 16.70 -22.63 -3.51
N HIS A 73 17.91 -22.08 -3.65
CA HIS A 73 18.69 -22.10 -4.89
C HIS A 73 18.91 -23.53 -5.40
N THR A 74 19.35 -24.44 -4.53
CA THR A 74 19.59 -25.84 -4.89
C THR A 74 18.34 -26.54 -5.42
N LEU A 75 17.19 -26.31 -4.77
CA LEU A 75 15.90 -26.88 -5.17
C LEU A 75 15.42 -26.31 -6.51
N VAL A 76 15.59 -25.00 -6.73
CA VAL A 76 15.23 -24.35 -7.99
C VAL A 76 16.13 -24.87 -9.12
N VAL A 77 17.44 -24.94 -8.91
CA VAL A 77 18.38 -25.43 -9.93
C VAL A 77 18.06 -26.88 -10.35
N ALA A 78 17.70 -27.75 -9.41
CA ALA A 78 17.27 -29.12 -9.72
C ALA A 78 16.04 -29.13 -10.65
N VAL A 79 15.02 -28.33 -10.34
CA VAL A 79 13.82 -28.21 -11.19
C VAL A 79 14.16 -27.62 -12.56
N LEU A 80 15.04 -26.62 -12.64
CA LEU A 80 15.47 -26.04 -13.92
C LEU A 80 16.24 -27.05 -14.78
N GLN A 81 17.03 -27.94 -14.18
CA GLN A 81 17.73 -29.02 -14.88
C GLN A 81 16.74 -30.04 -15.45
N ASP A 82 15.73 -30.43 -14.68
CA ASP A 82 14.67 -31.33 -15.15
C ASP A 82 13.89 -30.72 -16.32
N ILE A 83 13.56 -29.43 -16.25
CA ILE A 83 12.89 -28.72 -17.35
C ILE A 83 13.78 -28.66 -18.60
N ALA A 84 15.06 -28.34 -18.43
CA ALA A 84 16.02 -28.28 -19.54
C ALA A 84 16.18 -29.64 -20.24
N ALA A 85 16.13 -30.75 -19.49
CA ALA A 85 16.22 -32.09 -20.03
C ALA A 85 15.01 -32.50 -20.90
N LEU A 86 13.87 -31.83 -20.73
CA LEU A 86 12.66 -32.05 -21.53
C LEU A 86 12.67 -31.31 -22.88
N GLN A 87 13.68 -30.49 -23.15
CA GLN A 87 13.74 -29.66 -24.35
C GLN A 87 14.13 -30.49 -25.60
N PRO A 88 13.34 -30.46 -26.69
CA PRO A 88 13.71 -31.14 -27.93
C PRO A 88 14.96 -30.51 -28.57
N PRO A 89 15.96 -31.31 -28.97
CA PRO A 89 17.13 -30.78 -29.66
C PRO A 89 16.73 -30.12 -30.99
N GLY A 90 17.19 -28.88 -31.23
CA GLY A 90 16.94 -28.14 -32.48
C GLY A 90 15.71 -27.22 -32.48
N SER A 91 15.12 -26.90 -31.32
CA SER A 91 14.03 -25.92 -31.27
C SER A 91 14.48 -24.53 -31.75
N GLU A 92 13.73 -23.91 -32.66
CA GLU A 92 13.99 -22.56 -33.21
C GLU A 92 14.14 -21.48 -32.13
N ASN A 93 13.55 -21.70 -30.95
CA ASN A 93 13.59 -20.79 -29.81
C ASN A 93 14.58 -21.21 -28.70
N ALA A 94 15.55 -22.08 -28.98
CA ALA A 94 16.45 -22.64 -27.96
C ALA A 94 17.15 -21.56 -27.12
N ASP A 95 17.60 -20.49 -27.76
CA ASP A 95 18.30 -19.38 -27.10
C ASP A 95 17.38 -18.57 -26.16
N LEU A 96 16.12 -18.38 -26.55
CA LEU A 96 15.12 -17.71 -25.71
C LEU A 96 14.82 -18.55 -24.45
N TYR A 97 14.71 -19.87 -24.60
CA TYR A 97 14.51 -20.77 -23.48
C TYR A 97 15.70 -20.78 -22.52
N GLN A 98 16.93 -20.83 -23.03
CA GLN A 98 18.12 -20.81 -22.17
C GLN A 98 18.27 -19.49 -21.43
N THR A 99 18.02 -18.36 -22.10
CA THR A 99 18.00 -17.05 -21.45
C THR A 99 16.98 -17.02 -20.31
N ALA A 100 15.80 -17.60 -20.49
CA ALA A 100 14.79 -17.66 -19.44
C ALA A 100 15.26 -18.51 -18.24
N LEU A 101 15.89 -19.67 -18.48
CA LEU A 101 16.44 -20.53 -17.43
C LEU A 101 17.59 -19.84 -16.66
N ASP A 102 18.45 -19.10 -17.35
CA ASP A 102 19.55 -18.35 -16.73
C ASP A 102 19.05 -17.22 -15.83
N VAL A 103 18.00 -16.51 -16.25
CA VAL A 103 17.34 -15.50 -15.41
C VAL A 103 16.81 -16.14 -14.12
N TRP A 104 16.12 -17.28 -14.21
CA TRP A 104 15.63 -17.98 -13.03
C TRP A 104 16.76 -18.49 -12.13
N ARG A 105 17.87 -18.96 -12.72
CA ARG A 105 19.04 -19.40 -11.98
C ARG A 105 19.66 -18.24 -11.19
N GLU A 106 19.91 -17.10 -11.83
CA GLU A 106 20.45 -15.91 -11.15
C GLU A 106 19.51 -15.40 -10.06
N LEU A 107 18.20 -15.28 -10.35
CA LEU A 107 17.21 -14.85 -9.36
C LEU A 107 17.21 -15.77 -8.13
N SER A 108 17.31 -17.09 -8.34
CA SER A 108 17.30 -18.05 -7.25
C SER A 108 18.48 -17.89 -6.29
N THR A 109 19.60 -17.28 -6.73
CA THR A 109 20.76 -17.08 -5.87
C THR A 109 20.49 -16.09 -4.74
N ARG A 110 19.61 -15.12 -4.98
CA ARG A 110 19.31 -13.99 -4.09
C ARG A 110 18.09 -14.24 -3.20
N ILE A 111 17.25 -15.23 -3.52
CA ILE A 111 16.04 -15.49 -2.74
C ILE A 111 16.41 -15.81 -1.29
N ASN A 112 15.90 -14.98 -0.37
CA ASN A 112 15.94 -15.22 1.06
C ASN A 112 14.52 -15.46 1.58
N LEU A 113 14.25 -16.67 2.11
CA LEU A 113 12.94 -17.04 2.62
C LEU A 113 12.49 -16.17 3.82
N PHE A 114 13.42 -15.57 4.56
CA PHE A 114 13.07 -14.60 5.61
C PHE A 114 12.35 -13.36 5.07
N ALA A 115 12.48 -13.05 3.76
CA ALA A 115 11.76 -11.95 3.15
C ALA A 115 10.22 -12.09 3.26
N VAL A 116 9.71 -13.30 3.50
CA VAL A 116 8.29 -13.56 3.77
C VAL A 116 7.79 -12.82 5.02
N LEU A 117 8.67 -12.54 6.00
CA LEU A 117 8.32 -11.79 7.21
C LEU A 117 7.77 -10.38 6.90
N ARG A 118 8.17 -9.77 5.78
CA ARG A 118 7.64 -8.47 5.32
C ARG A 118 6.14 -8.50 5.11
N THR A 119 5.55 -9.63 4.71
CA THR A 119 4.11 -9.83 4.45
C THR A 119 3.47 -8.71 3.61
N PHE A 120 3.33 -8.91 2.30
CA PHE A 120 2.69 -7.92 1.42
C PHE A 120 1.20 -8.24 1.21
N PRO A 121 0.26 -7.26 1.25
CA PRO A 121 0.47 -5.81 1.39
C PRO A 121 0.45 -5.27 2.84
N ILE A 122 0.05 -6.07 3.83
CA ILE A 122 -0.11 -5.64 5.22
C ILE A 122 0.96 -6.33 6.06
N GLY A 123 2.04 -5.62 6.32
CA GLY A 123 3.19 -6.13 7.04
C GLY A 123 4.28 -5.09 7.23
N ILE A 124 5.42 -5.49 7.78
CA ILE A 124 6.50 -4.55 8.10
C ILE A 124 7.28 -4.23 6.82
N PRO A 125 7.33 -2.96 6.37
CA PRO A 125 8.08 -2.58 5.18
C PRO A 125 9.58 -2.85 5.36
N SER A 126 10.27 -3.12 4.25
CA SER A 126 11.69 -3.45 4.28
C SER A 126 12.35 -3.10 2.95
N LEU A 127 13.42 -2.31 3.02
CA LEU A 127 14.31 -2.00 1.91
C LEU A 127 15.09 -3.25 1.47
N MET A 128 15.49 -4.08 2.44
CA MET A 128 16.36 -5.24 2.21
C MET A 128 15.66 -6.39 1.50
N THR A 129 14.33 -6.52 1.60
CA THR A 129 13.57 -7.47 0.77
C THR A 129 13.65 -7.17 -0.73
N GLY A 130 13.90 -5.91 -1.13
CA GLY A 130 14.07 -5.54 -2.53
C GLY A 130 15.50 -5.72 -3.05
N ARG A 131 16.49 -5.69 -2.14
CA ARG A 131 17.93 -5.80 -2.46
C ARG A 131 18.44 -7.23 -2.43
N MET A 132 18.02 -7.98 -1.41
CA MET A 132 18.45 -9.35 -1.15
C MET A 132 19.99 -9.51 -1.31
N PRO A 133 20.76 -8.87 -0.41
CA PRO A 133 22.20 -8.67 -0.59
C PRO A 133 22.99 -9.97 -0.42
N LEU A 134 23.88 -10.30 -1.36
CA LEU A 134 24.76 -11.47 -1.23
C LEU A 134 25.99 -11.20 -0.35
N ASN A 135 26.35 -9.93 -0.23
CA ASN A 135 27.49 -9.46 0.54
C ASN A 135 27.04 -8.41 1.56
N THR A 136 27.74 -8.38 2.68
CA THR A 136 27.49 -7.47 3.81
C THR A 136 28.81 -6.79 4.20
N PRO A 137 28.78 -5.75 5.06
CA PRO A 137 30.01 -5.17 5.60
C PRO A 137 30.84 -6.16 6.43
N LEU A 138 30.24 -7.26 6.87
CA LEU A 138 30.89 -8.34 7.60
C LEU A 138 31.51 -9.41 6.69
N GLY A 139 31.39 -9.27 5.36
CA GLY A 139 31.82 -10.25 4.37
C GLY A 139 30.64 -10.91 3.64
N SER A 140 30.85 -12.11 3.12
CA SER A 140 29.78 -12.89 2.46
C SER A 140 28.65 -13.21 3.45
N ALA A 141 27.40 -13.05 3.02
CA ALA A 141 26.25 -13.42 3.85
C ALA A 141 26.28 -14.92 4.19
N SER A 142 25.74 -15.29 5.36
CA SER A 142 25.61 -16.69 5.76
C SER A 142 24.49 -17.36 4.97
N LEU A 143 24.83 -18.10 3.92
CA LEU A 143 23.87 -18.76 3.03
C LEU A 143 23.55 -20.18 3.53
N VAL A 144 22.28 -20.47 3.78
CA VAL A 144 21.79 -21.78 4.23
C VAL A 144 20.76 -22.30 3.23
N ASP A 145 21.13 -23.30 2.44
CA ASP A 145 20.25 -23.93 1.47
C ASP A 145 19.30 -24.94 2.14
N LEU A 146 18.01 -24.86 1.79
CA LEU A 146 17.00 -25.77 2.31
C LEU A 146 17.02 -27.12 1.58
N PRO A 147 16.89 -28.25 2.30
CA PRO A 147 17.08 -29.58 1.73
C PRO A 147 15.85 -30.12 0.96
N SER A 148 14.65 -29.56 1.17
CA SER A 148 13.43 -30.08 0.54
C SER A 148 12.32 -29.03 0.41
N TRP A 149 11.45 -29.20 -0.59
CA TRP A 149 10.25 -28.38 -0.78
C TRP A 149 9.29 -28.42 0.41
N GLY A 150 9.21 -29.55 1.12
CA GLY A 150 8.40 -29.66 2.34
C GLY A 150 8.86 -28.71 3.44
N MET A 151 10.18 -28.58 3.63
CA MET A 151 10.74 -27.64 4.60
C MET A 151 10.53 -26.19 4.15
N VAL A 152 10.64 -25.90 2.84
CA VAL A 152 10.33 -24.56 2.29
C VAL A 152 8.89 -24.16 2.61
N VAL A 153 7.91 -25.02 2.31
CA VAL A 153 6.49 -24.74 2.55
C VAL A 153 6.20 -24.56 4.04
N ALA A 154 6.78 -25.42 4.90
CA ALA A 154 6.60 -25.32 6.34
C ALA A 154 7.16 -24.00 6.90
N LEU A 155 8.41 -23.65 6.56
CA LEU A 155 9.04 -22.40 7.01
C LEU A 155 8.36 -21.17 6.42
N TRP A 156 7.95 -21.22 5.16
CA TRP A 156 7.16 -20.16 4.52
C TRP A 156 5.87 -19.90 5.30
N GLY A 157 5.12 -20.94 5.65
CA GLY A 157 3.90 -20.82 6.45
C GLY A 157 4.15 -20.24 7.84
N ILE A 158 5.23 -20.68 8.51
CA ILE A 158 5.62 -20.16 9.83
C ILE A 158 5.98 -18.67 9.73
N PHE A 159 6.85 -18.28 8.80
CA PHE A 159 7.25 -16.89 8.63
C PHE A 159 6.10 -16.00 8.17
N LEU A 160 5.16 -16.54 7.38
CA LEU A 160 3.96 -15.81 6.99
C LEU A 160 3.09 -15.50 8.22
N VAL A 161 2.85 -16.47 9.10
CA VAL A 161 2.06 -16.25 10.33
C VAL A 161 2.79 -15.27 11.25
N ILE A 162 4.10 -15.43 11.46
CA ILE A 162 4.90 -14.50 12.27
C ILE A 162 4.85 -13.09 11.68
N GLY A 163 5.05 -12.96 10.37
CA GLY A 163 5.02 -11.69 9.65
C GLY A 163 3.66 -10.99 9.74
N ILE A 164 2.55 -11.73 9.59
CA ILE A 164 1.19 -11.20 9.78
C ILE A 164 1.00 -10.72 11.22
N VAL A 165 1.40 -11.51 12.21
CA VAL A 165 1.23 -11.18 13.63
C VAL A 165 2.03 -9.93 14.00
N LEU A 166 3.31 -9.87 13.62
CA LEU A 166 4.16 -8.69 13.85
C LEU A 166 3.73 -7.47 13.04
N GLY A 167 3.37 -7.67 11.77
CA GLY A 167 2.86 -6.62 10.89
C GLY A 167 1.55 -6.02 11.39
N THR A 168 0.66 -6.85 11.94
CA THR A 168 -0.58 -6.38 12.56
C THR A 168 -0.29 -5.51 13.79
N LEU A 169 0.68 -5.90 14.62
CA LEU A 169 1.08 -5.07 15.76
C LEU A 169 1.61 -3.71 15.30
N TYR A 170 2.49 -3.71 14.31
CA TYR A 170 3.05 -2.51 13.70
C TYR A 170 1.95 -1.59 13.12
N PHE A 171 1.02 -2.13 12.32
CA PHE A 171 -0.11 -1.37 11.77
C PHE A 171 -1.03 -0.83 12.86
N LEU A 172 -1.31 -1.62 13.89
CA LEU A 172 -2.19 -1.24 14.99
C LEU A 172 -1.60 -0.08 15.81
N LEU A 173 -0.32 -0.16 16.17
CA LEU A 173 0.36 0.91 16.89
C LEU A 173 0.44 2.19 16.04
N THR A 174 0.75 2.06 14.75
CA THR A 174 0.78 3.19 13.81
C THR A 174 -0.60 3.82 13.66
N ALA A 175 -1.66 3.03 13.53
CA ALA A 175 -3.03 3.54 13.44
C ALA A 175 -3.45 4.29 14.70
N ARG A 176 -3.12 3.76 15.90
CA ARG A 176 -3.43 4.41 17.17
C ARG A 176 -2.69 5.74 17.33
N ALA A 177 -1.42 5.81 16.96
CA ALA A 177 -0.64 7.04 16.97
C ALA A 177 -1.20 8.07 15.98
N ALA A 178 -1.55 7.63 14.77
CA ALA A 178 -1.99 8.50 13.69
C ALA A 178 -3.40 9.06 13.86
N THR A 179 -4.31 8.30 14.49
CA THR A 179 -5.75 8.65 14.59
C THR A 179 -6.18 9.08 15.99
N GLN A 180 -5.26 9.13 16.97
CA GLN A 180 -5.49 9.55 18.36
C GLN A 180 -6.76 8.96 18.98
N GLN A 181 -6.96 7.64 18.85
CA GLN A 181 -8.19 6.97 19.30
C GLN A 181 -8.36 7.05 20.82
N GLU A 182 -9.22 7.96 21.29
CA GLU A 182 -9.50 8.22 22.72
C GLU A 182 -10.04 6.98 23.47
N ALA A 183 -10.78 6.09 22.80
CA ALA A 183 -11.42 4.92 23.41
C ALA A 183 -10.92 3.59 22.78
N SER A 184 -9.68 3.23 23.08
CA SER A 184 -9.05 2.00 22.58
C SER A 184 -9.14 0.83 23.57
N PRO A 185 -9.53 -0.39 23.14
CA PRO A 185 -9.51 -1.57 23.97
C PRO A 185 -8.05 -1.93 24.30
N PRO A 186 -7.84 -2.82 25.28
CA PRO A 186 -6.51 -3.32 25.61
C PRO A 186 -5.78 -3.80 24.35
N LEU A 187 -4.53 -3.39 24.20
CA LEU A 187 -3.71 -3.63 23.00
C LEU A 187 -3.73 -5.10 22.57
N LEU A 188 -3.56 -6.02 23.53
CA LEU A 188 -3.54 -7.46 23.27
C LEU A 188 -4.83 -7.97 22.62
N LYS A 189 -6.00 -7.54 23.12
CA LYS A 189 -7.30 -7.98 22.60
C LYS A 189 -7.52 -7.49 21.17
N ASP A 190 -7.17 -6.23 20.92
CA ASP A 190 -7.29 -5.61 19.60
C ASP A 190 -6.33 -6.26 18.60
N TRP A 191 -5.10 -6.53 19.04
CA TRP A 191 -4.07 -7.17 18.23
C TRP A 191 -4.44 -8.60 17.82
N VAL A 192 -4.96 -9.42 18.75
CA VAL A 192 -5.41 -10.79 18.43
C VAL A 192 -6.57 -10.76 17.45
N TYR A 193 -7.55 -9.88 17.67
CA TYR A 193 -8.69 -9.72 16.77
C TYR A 193 -8.25 -9.27 15.37
N ALA A 194 -7.45 -8.19 15.30
CA ALA A 194 -6.94 -7.66 14.05
C ALA A 194 -6.10 -8.70 13.31
N SER A 195 -5.26 -9.49 14.00
CA SER A 195 -4.42 -10.51 13.36
C SER A 195 -5.25 -11.55 12.63
N GLY A 196 -6.39 -11.97 13.21
CA GLY A 196 -7.33 -12.86 12.54
C GLY A 196 -7.98 -12.23 11.31
N GLN A 197 -8.38 -10.95 11.38
CA GLN A 197 -8.96 -10.24 10.23
C GLN A 197 -7.93 -9.99 9.12
N ILE A 198 -6.69 -9.66 9.46
CA ILE A 198 -5.59 -9.45 8.51
C ILE A 198 -5.17 -10.76 7.88
N PHE A 199 -5.17 -11.89 8.61
CA PHE A 199 -4.96 -13.21 8.03
C PHE A 199 -6.02 -13.53 6.97
N LEU A 200 -7.30 -13.32 7.29
CA LEU A 200 -8.39 -13.52 6.32
C LEU A 200 -8.27 -12.57 5.12
N LEU A 201 -7.87 -11.32 5.35
CA LEU A 201 -7.61 -10.35 4.29
C LEU A 201 -6.42 -10.77 3.42
N ALA A 202 -5.36 -11.33 3.98
CA ALA A 202 -4.22 -11.85 3.24
C ALA A 202 -4.61 -13.04 2.35
N VAL A 203 -5.41 -13.97 2.87
CA VAL A 203 -5.99 -15.06 2.07
C VAL A 203 -6.86 -14.51 0.94
N LEU A 204 -7.73 -13.54 1.23
CA LEU A 204 -8.57 -12.90 0.21
C LEU A 204 -7.74 -12.19 -0.86
N TRP A 205 -6.66 -11.49 -0.47
CA TRP A 205 -5.72 -10.87 -1.39
C TRP A 205 -5.05 -11.91 -2.29
N MET A 206 -4.57 -13.01 -1.72
CA MET A 206 -3.94 -14.10 -2.48
C MET A 206 -4.92 -14.70 -3.50
N LEU A 207 -6.15 -14.99 -3.09
CA LEU A 207 -7.19 -15.51 -3.98
C LEU A 207 -7.58 -14.50 -5.07
N SER A 208 -7.70 -13.22 -4.72
CA SER A 208 -8.04 -12.14 -5.66
C SER A 208 -6.92 -11.94 -6.68
N LEU A 209 -5.66 -11.96 -6.25
CA LEU A 209 -4.50 -11.87 -7.15
C LEU A 209 -4.44 -13.08 -8.09
N LEU A 210 -4.64 -14.30 -7.60
CA LEU A 210 -4.69 -15.48 -8.47
C LEU A 210 -5.80 -15.37 -9.52
N PHE A 211 -6.99 -14.91 -9.09
CA PHE A 211 -8.14 -14.74 -9.95
C PHE A 211 -7.99 -13.59 -10.97
N VAL A 212 -7.22 -12.54 -10.66
CA VAL A 212 -7.00 -11.39 -11.55
C VAL A 212 -5.77 -11.58 -12.44
N VAL A 213 -4.66 -12.05 -11.90
CA VAL A 213 -3.38 -12.21 -12.62
C VAL A 213 -3.50 -13.28 -13.69
N THR A 214 -4.18 -14.40 -13.41
CA THR A 214 -4.35 -15.49 -14.40
C THR A 214 -5.03 -15.00 -15.69
N PRO A 215 -6.25 -14.42 -15.65
CA PRO A 215 -6.87 -13.90 -16.87
C PRO A 215 -6.11 -12.72 -17.45
N LEU A 216 -5.51 -11.86 -16.62
CA LEU A 216 -4.72 -10.73 -17.12
C LEU A 216 -3.50 -11.21 -17.92
N SER A 217 -2.86 -12.31 -17.52
CA SER A 217 -1.72 -12.89 -18.24
C SER A 217 -2.13 -13.41 -19.62
N VAL A 218 -3.31 -14.04 -19.73
CA VAL A 218 -3.88 -14.49 -21.01
C VAL A 218 -4.23 -13.29 -21.90
N VAL A 219 -4.90 -12.28 -21.34
CA VAL A 219 -5.21 -11.04 -22.08
C VAL A 219 -3.92 -10.36 -22.54
N ALA A 220 -2.90 -10.29 -21.69
CA ALA A 220 -1.61 -9.70 -22.03
C ALA A 220 -0.91 -10.47 -23.16
N ALA A 221 -0.93 -11.80 -23.15
CA ALA A 221 -0.37 -12.62 -24.22
C ALA A 221 -1.09 -12.37 -25.56
N VAL A 222 -2.42 -12.36 -25.56
CA VAL A 222 -3.23 -12.09 -26.76
C VAL A 222 -3.00 -10.67 -27.27
N MET A 223 -3.06 -9.67 -26.39
CA MET A 223 -2.89 -8.26 -26.74
C MET A 223 -1.45 -7.96 -27.20
N GLY A 224 -0.44 -8.60 -26.60
CA GLY A 224 0.96 -8.46 -27.01
C GLY A 224 1.19 -8.89 -28.46
N ALA A 225 0.46 -9.90 -28.93
CA ALA A 225 0.52 -10.35 -30.32
C ALA A 225 -0.11 -9.35 -31.32
N MET A 226 -0.94 -8.41 -30.86
CA MET A 226 -1.65 -7.43 -31.70
C MET A 226 -0.87 -6.12 -31.95
N GLY A 227 0.37 -6.03 -31.48
CA GLY A 227 1.21 -4.83 -31.63
C GLY A 227 0.73 -3.63 -30.81
N ALA A 228 0.88 -2.40 -31.34
CA ALA A 228 0.69 -1.16 -30.57
C ALA A 228 -0.75 -0.97 -30.01
N LEU A 229 -1.78 -1.39 -30.75
CA LEU A 229 -3.18 -1.29 -30.29
C LEU A 229 -3.44 -2.20 -29.09
N GLY A 230 -2.83 -3.39 -29.07
CA GLY A 230 -2.93 -4.30 -27.93
C GLY A 230 -2.24 -3.75 -26.69
N GLN A 231 -1.14 -3.02 -26.84
CA GLN A 231 -0.48 -2.35 -25.71
C GLN A 231 -1.39 -1.30 -25.06
N ILE A 232 -2.10 -0.48 -25.84
CA ILE A 232 -3.07 0.49 -25.31
C ILE A 232 -4.20 -0.23 -24.55
N ALA A 233 -4.75 -1.31 -25.12
CA ALA A 233 -5.78 -2.10 -24.47
C ALA A 233 -5.29 -2.74 -23.16
N LEU A 234 -4.04 -3.19 -23.12
CA LEU A 234 -3.39 -3.73 -21.92
C LEU A 234 -3.28 -2.65 -20.82
N PHE A 235 -2.88 -1.42 -21.17
CA PHE A 235 -2.83 -0.31 -20.21
C PHE A 235 -4.20 -0.01 -19.60
N ILE A 236 -5.26 0.01 -20.41
CA ILE A 236 -6.64 0.20 -19.93
C ILE A 236 -7.03 -0.94 -18.98
N THR A 237 -6.71 -2.18 -19.35
CA THR A 237 -7.01 -3.38 -18.55
C THR A 237 -6.31 -3.33 -17.20
N ILE A 238 -5.03 -2.93 -17.17
CA ILE A 238 -4.27 -2.74 -15.93
C ILE A 238 -4.89 -1.63 -15.08
N GLY A 239 -5.33 -0.52 -15.69
CA GLY A 239 -6.01 0.57 -14.99
C GLY A 239 -7.30 0.11 -14.31
N ILE A 240 -8.12 -0.69 -14.99
CA ILE A 240 -9.35 -1.27 -14.43
C ILE A 240 -9.00 -2.27 -13.31
N ALA A 241 -8.00 -3.12 -13.51
CA ALA A 241 -7.56 -4.06 -12.49
C ALA A 241 -7.08 -3.35 -11.22
N LEU A 242 -6.24 -2.31 -11.37
CA LEU A 242 -5.77 -1.49 -10.25
C LEU A 242 -6.94 -0.81 -9.52
N TRP A 243 -7.93 -0.33 -10.27
CA TRP A 243 -9.14 0.27 -9.72
C TRP A 243 -9.95 -0.70 -8.85
N MET A 244 -10.05 -1.97 -9.25
CA MET A 244 -10.72 -3.01 -8.45
C MET A 244 -9.98 -3.35 -7.16
N LEU A 245 -8.68 -3.10 -7.07
CA LEU A 245 -7.85 -3.42 -5.89
C LEU A 245 -7.87 -2.33 -4.82
N LEU A 246 -8.19 -1.07 -5.17
CA LEU A 246 -8.21 0.06 -4.22
C LEU A 246 -9.11 -0.18 -2.99
N PRO A 247 -10.35 -0.72 -3.11
CA PRO A 247 -11.18 -0.99 -1.94
C PRO A 247 -10.58 -2.01 -0.97
N LEU A 248 -9.79 -2.97 -1.46
CA LEU A 248 -9.12 -3.95 -0.61
C LEU A 248 -7.96 -3.31 0.18
N LEU A 249 -7.31 -2.25 -0.34
CA LEU A 249 -6.32 -1.50 0.43
C LEU A 249 -6.97 -0.81 1.64
N PHE A 250 -8.15 -0.19 1.43
CA PHE A 250 -8.93 0.39 2.52
C PHE A 250 -9.53 -0.63 3.48
N ALA A 251 -9.68 -1.90 3.08
CA ALA A 251 -10.14 -2.94 3.99
C ALA A 251 -9.18 -3.13 5.18
N ALA A 252 -7.86 -3.00 4.98
CA ALA A 252 -6.90 -3.02 6.07
C ALA A 252 -7.14 -1.85 7.03
N HIS A 253 -7.31 -0.64 6.48
CA HIS A 253 -7.50 0.58 7.25
C HIS A 253 -8.76 0.54 8.11
N GLY A 254 -9.87 0.02 7.59
CA GLY A 254 -11.11 -0.11 8.37
C GLY A 254 -11.05 -1.14 9.50
N VAL A 255 -10.18 -2.15 9.40
CA VAL A 255 -9.92 -3.09 10.51
C VAL A 255 -9.20 -2.36 11.64
N PHE A 256 -8.18 -1.56 11.34
CA PHE A 256 -7.38 -0.89 12.39
C PHE A 256 -8.02 0.39 12.95
N VAL A 257 -8.69 1.18 12.11
CA VAL A 257 -9.29 2.46 12.51
C VAL A 257 -10.67 2.24 13.14
N HIS A 258 -11.53 1.44 12.50
CA HIS A 258 -12.94 1.28 12.88
C HIS A 258 -13.24 -0.07 13.53
N ARG A 259 -12.25 -0.97 13.65
CA ARG A 259 -12.40 -2.34 14.21
C ARG A 259 -13.48 -3.17 13.53
N LEU A 260 -13.70 -2.90 12.24
CA LEU A 260 -14.71 -3.59 11.45
C LEU A 260 -14.28 -5.02 11.16
N PHE A 261 -15.25 -5.94 11.11
CA PHE A 261 -15.03 -7.24 10.48
C PHE A 261 -14.70 -7.05 9.00
N LEU A 262 -13.90 -7.96 8.42
CA LEU A 262 -13.36 -7.87 7.07
C LEU A 262 -14.38 -7.43 6.01
N LEU A 263 -15.53 -8.12 5.92
CA LEU A 263 -16.55 -7.80 4.92
C LEU A 263 -17.13 -6.39 5.10
N ARG A 264 -17.36 -5.96 6.35
CA ARG A 264 -17.84 -4.60 6.64
C ARG A 264 -16.77 -3.57 6.31
N SER A 265 -15.50 -3.89 6.57
CA SER A 265 -14.36 -3.04 6.24
C SER A 265 -14.23 -2.83 4.73
N ILE A 266 -14.38 -3.91 3.93
CA ILE A 266 -14.39 -3.84 2.46
C ILE A 266 -15.55 -2.98 1.97
N LEU A 267 -16.78 -3.24 2.43
CA LEU A 267 -17.97 -2.49 1.99
C LEU A 267 -17.88 -1.01 2.36
N TYR A 268 -17.34 -0.69 3.54
CA TYR A 268 -17.06 0.68 3.95
C TYR A 268 -15.98 1.30 3.06
N GLY A 269 -14.88 0.60 2.78
CA GLY A 269 -13.83 1.02 1.85
C GLY A 269 -14.36 1.29 0.44
N VAL A 270 -15.22 0.43 -0.10
CA VAL A 270 -15.90 0.65 -1.39
C VAL A 270 -16.74 1.92 -1.35
N ARG A 271 -17.50 2.15 -0.27
CA ARG A 271 -18.33 3.35 -0.11
C ARG A 271 -17.45 4.60 -0.13
N VAL A 272 -16.43 4.66 0.73
CA VAL A 272 -15.54 5.83 0.82
C VAL A 272 -14.81 6.06 -0.49
N ALA A 273 -14.24 5.01 -1.10
CA ALA A 273 -13.54 5.09 -2.36
C ALA A 273 -14.44 5.66 -3.46
N ARG A 274 -15.68 5.18 -3.60
CA ARG A 274 -16.63 5.67 -4.62
C ARG A 274 -16.89 7.18 -4.55
N PHE A 275 -16.96 7.76 -3.35
CA PHE A 275 -17.19 9.20 -3.17
C PHE A 275 -15.91 10.04 -3.25
N THR A 276 -14.73 9.44 -3.12
CA THR A 276 -13.43 10.13 -3.08
C THR A 276 -12.47 9.70 -4.20
N MET A 277 -12.95 8.94 -5.19
CA MET A 277 -12.13 8.15 -6.13
C MET A 277 -10.93 8.89 -6.73
N PRO A 278 -11.07 10.10 -7.31
CA PRO A 278 -9.91 10.79 -7.89
C PRO A 278 -8.88 11.16 -6.82
N SER A 279 -9.32 11.68 -5.69
CA SER A 279 -8.44 12.08 -4.58
C SER A 279 -7.76 10.88 -3.93
N THR A 280 -8.52 9.80 -3.66
CA THR A 280 -7.98 8.57 -3.07
C THR A 280 -6.95 7.93 -3.99
N SER A 281 -7.21 7.88 -5.30
CA SER A 281 -6.28 7.32 -6.27
C SER A 281 -5.00 8.16 -6.36
N LEU A 282 -5.13 9.48 -6.42
CA LEU A 282 -3.99 10.40 -6.43
C LEU A 282 -3.17 10.33 -5.13
N PHE A 283 -3.84 10.14 -3.99
CA PHE A 283 -3.19 9.96 -2.70
C PHE A 283 -2.34 8.68 -2.69
N PHE A 284 -2.91 7.53 -3.04
CA PHE A 284 -2.15 6.27 -3.11
C PHE A 284 -1.07 6.28 -4.19
N LEU A 285 -1.31 6.94 -5.33
CA LEU A 285 -0.28 7.16 -6.33
C LEU A 285 0.87 8.00 -5.75
N SER A 286 0.56 9.05 -4.99
CA SER A 286 1.57 9.86 -4.31
C SER A 286 2.37 9.04 -3.30
N LEU A 287 1.70 8.22 -2.47
CA LEU A 287 2.37 7.29 -1.56
C LEU A 287 3.28 6.32 -2.31
N PHE A 288 2.81 5.76 -3.43
CA PHE A 288 3.60 4.83 -4.24
C PHE A 288 4.82 5.51 -4.86
N VAL A 289 4.66 6.68 -5.47
CA VAL A 289 5.75 7.45 -6.08
C VAL A 289 6.77 7.87 -5.03
N LEU A 290 6.32 8.37 -3.88
CA LEU A 290 7.20 8.74 -2.77
C LEU A 290 7.95 7.53 -2.22
N SER A 291 7.25 6.43 -1.95
CA SER A 291 7.88 5.19 -1.48
C SER A 291 8.95 4.71 -2.47
N ARG A 292 8.62 4.57 -3.75
CA ARG A 292 9.58 4.08 -4.75
C ARG A 292 10.71 5.06 -5.01
N GLY A 293 10.43 6.35 -5.10
CA GLY A 293 11.43 7.39 -5.33
C GLY A 293 12.42 7.50 -4.17
N LEU A 294 11.92 7.40 -2.94
CA LEU A 294 12.77 7.44 -1.75
C LEU A 294 13.54 6.13 -1.57
N ASP A 295 12.95 4.97 -1.88
CA ASP A 295 13.67 3.70 -1.87
C ASP A 295 14.90 3.74 -2.79
N LEU A 296 14.79 4.36 -3.98
CA LEU A 296 15.94 4.56 -4.88
C LEU A 296 17.03 5.41 -4.21
N LEU A 297 16.66 6.52 -3.57
CA LEU A 297 17.58 7.40 -2.87
C LEU A 297 18.30 6.68 -1.71
N TRP A 298 17.54 5.97 -0.87
CA TRP A 298 18.08 5.27 0.30
C TRP A 298 18.80 3.97 -0.04
N SER A 299 18.70 3.55 -1.31
CA SER A 299 19.49 2.47 -1.90
C SER A 299 20.81 2.94 -2.53
N VAL A 300 21.18 4.23 -2.47
CA VAL A 300 22.48 4.65 -3.01
C VAL A 300 23.68 3.99 -2.30
N PRO A 301 23.68 3.80 -0.96
CA PRO A 301 24.78 3.10 -0.30
C PRO A 301 24.94 1.65 -0.76
N ALA A 302 26.20 1.26 -1.01
CA ALA A 302 26.57 -0.10 -1.35
C ALA A 302 26.27 -1.07 -0.20
N GLU A 303 25.81 -2.29 -0.52
CA GLU A 303 25.42 -3.32 0.45
C GLU A 303 26.55 -3.73 1.41
N THR A 304 27.80 -3.56 0.98
CA THR A 304 29.03 -3.82 1.77
C THR A 304 29.44 -2.64 2.67
N SER A 305 28.76 -1.51 2.59
CA SER A 305 29.07 -0.30 3.35
C SER A 305 28.16 -0.13 4.57
N TRP A 306 28.73 0.26 5.70
CA TRP A 306 27.99 0.67 6.90
C TRP A 306 27.09 1.88 6.68
N LEU A 307 27.32 2.67 5.63
CA LEU A 307 26.41 3.76 5.22
C LEU A 307 25.00 3.24 4.89
N THR A 308 24.85 1.95 4.57
CA THR A 308 23.56 1.29 4.38
C THR A 308 22.66 1.35 5.62
N LEU A 309 23.21 1.46 6.84
CA LEU A 309 22.40 1.69 8.05
C LEU A 309 21.61 3.00 7.98
N VAL A 310 22.21 4.05 7.42
CA VAL A 310 21.52 5.34 7.22
C VAL A 310 20.39 5.19 6.20
N GLY A 311 20.62 4.42 5.14
CA GLY A 311 19.58 4.05 4.17
C GLY A 311 18.43 3.27 4.80
N ILE A 312 18.74 2.27 5.61
CA ILE A 312 17.76 1.46 6.36
C ILE A 312 16.95 2.36 7.31
N ALA A 313 17.60 3.21 8.09
CA ALA A 313 16.93 4.13 9.02
C ALA A 313 16.03 5.14 8.28
N GLY A 314 16.51 5.70 7.17
CA GLY A 314 15.74 6.61 6.32
C GLY A 314 14.49 5.94 5.74
N HIS A 315 14.64 4.75 5.16
CA HIS A 315 13.53 3.94 4.67
C HIS A 315 12.52 3.63 5.78
N ALA A 316 13.00 3.16 6.94
CA ALA A 316 12.17 2.83 8.09
C ALA A 316 11.31 4.02 8.54
N PHE A 317 11.90 5.22 8.63
CA PHE A 317 11.19 6.43 9.00
C PHE A 317 10.12 6.81 7.96
N ILE A 318 10.51 6.85 6.67
CA ILE A 318 9.61 7.24 5.58
C ILE A 318 8.46 6.24 5.42
N ALA A 319 8.73 4.94 5.41
CA ALA A 319 7.71 3.93 5.24
C ALA A 319 6.68 3.98 6.38
N THR A 320 7.13 4.26 7.60
CA THR A 320 6.24 4.47 8.76
C THR A 320 5.41 5.75 8.61
N ALA A 321 6.02 6.85 8.15
CA ALA A 321 5.33 8.13 7.97
C ALA A 321 4.25 8.05 6.87
N LEU A 322 4.56 7.37 5.76
CA LEU A 322 3.61 7.12 4.67
C LEU A 322 2.45 6.22 5.13
N LEU A 323 2.73 5.23 5.98
CA LEU A 323 1.68 4.40 6.60
C LEU A 323 0.79 5.23 7.54
N ALA A 324 1.37 6.04 8.42
CA ALA A 324 0.61 6.93 9.29
C ALA A 324 -0.27 7.92 8.50
N ALA A 325 0.28 8.52 7.44
CA ALA A 325 -0.45 9.39 6.52
C ALA A 325 -1.66 8.67 5.89
N SER A 326 -1.51 7.39 5.54
CA SER A 326 -2.60 6.61 4.96
C SER A 326 -3.76 6.37 5.92
N PHE A 327 -3.50 6.17 7.21
CA PHE A 327 -4.53 6.09 8.24
C PHE A 327 -5.25 7.44 8.45
N ILE A 328 -4.49 8.53 8.51
CA ILE A 328 -5.05 9.89 8.66
C ILE A 328 -5.93 10.24 7.46
N TYR A 329 -5.45 9.97 6.24
CA TYR A 329 -6.23 10.20 5.03
C TYR A 329 -7.52 9.38 5.04
N TYR A 330 -7.44 8.09 5.38
CA TYR A 330 -8.59 7.21 5.43
C TYR A 330 -9.66 7.68 6.44
N GLN A 331 -9.24 8.11 7.64
CA GLN A 331 -10.16 8.64 8.66
C GLN A 331 -10.85 9.91 8.15
N ARG A 332 -10.07 10.89 7.66
CA ARG A 332 -10.61 12.17 7.14
C ARG A 332 -11.55 11.96 5.94
N ALA A 333 -11.20 11.02 5.05
CA ALA A 333 -12.06 10.66 3.92
C ALA A 333 -13.38 10.04 4.39
N GLY A 334 -13.34 9.17 5.40
CA GLY A 334 -14.52 8.59 6.03
C GLY A 334 -15.44 9.65 6.64
N ASP A 335 -14.88 10.55 7.45
CA ASP A 335 -15.61 11.63 8.12
C ASP A 335 -16.27 12.57 7.10
N TRP A 336 -15.54 12.92 6.04
CA TRP A 336 -16.07 13.75 4.95
C TRP A 336 -17.24 13.10 4.23
N VAL A 337 -17.14 11.80 3.90
CA VAL A 337 -18.24 11.06 3.27
C VAL A 337 -19.46 11.00 4.18
N GLN A 338 -19.27 10.79 5.48
CA GLN A 338 -20.38 10.76 6.44
C GLN A 338 -21.09 12.12 6.52
N GLN A 339 -20.35 13.22 6.65
CA GLN A 339 -20.91 14.58 6.66
C GLN A 339 -21.70 14.89 5.38
N MET A 340 -21.22 14.44 4.22
CA MET A 340 -21.95 14.61 2.95
C MET A 340 -23.27 13.84 2.93
N LEU A 341 -23.27 12.60 3.42
CA LEU A 341 -24.47 11.77 3.48
C LEU A 341 -25.52 12.34 4.44
N ASP A 342 -25.10 12.80 5.62
CA ASP A 342 -25.98 13.38 6.63
C ASP A 342 -26.66 14.65 6.10
N ARG A 343 -25.93 15.48 5.34
CA ARG A 343 -26.51 16.66 4.67
C ARG A 343 -27.53 16.27 3.61
N VAL A 344 -27.22 15.31 2.74
CA VAL A 344 -28.17 14.84 1.71
C VAL A 344 -29.45 14.29 2.34
N GLN A 345 -29.35 13.64 3.50
CA GLN A 345 -30.52 13.20 4.26
C GLN A 345 -31.30 14.38 4.85
N ALA A 346 -30.62 15.35 5.47
CA ALA A 346 -31.26 16.54 6.01
C ALA A 346 -32.02 17.35 4.95
N THR A 347 -31.44 17.54 3.75
CA THR A 347 -32.09 18.24 2.63
C THR A 347 -33.25 17.47 2.01
N ARG A 348 -33.34 16.14 2.21
CA ARG A 348 -34.50 15.34 1.75
C ARG A 348 -35.67 15.35 2.72
N VAL A 349 -35.44 15.71 3.98
CA VAL A 349 -36.45 15.72 5.05
C VAL A 349 -37.02 17.14 5.25
N ALA A 350 -36.27 18.17 4.89
CA ALA A 350 -36.75 19.56 4.76
C ALA A 350 -37.49 19.76 3.43
#